data_AF-A0A349PAW1-F1
#
_entry.id   AF-A0A349PAW1-F1
#
_cell.length_a   1.000
_cell.length_b   1.000
_cell.length_c   1.000
_cell.angle_alpha   90.00
_cell.angle_beta   90.00
_cell.angle_gamma   90.00
#
_symmetry.space_group_name_H-M   'P 1'
#
loop_
_entity.id
_entity.type
_entity.pdbx_description
1 polymer ?
#
loop_
_entity_poly.entity_id
_entity_poly.type
_entity_poly.pdbx_seq_one_letter_code
_entity_poly.pdbx_strand_id
1 'polypeptide(L)'
;MPKFNFYSAWMDPVFYLWAAAGAAALFTLVYSIRRYLEIKNGSVFEEETAPEAPADPDLLPPVAEQPELPEPAAPEPSRMERQMDAGAGANRAETFVRGIYEGISGLDARLRGIESILAKSRLKSDFTIKFLEDMLVDIDSLDKPKLKGRIEYLLSDLKK
;
A
#
# COMPACT_ATOMS: atom_id res chain seq x y z
N MET A 1 -1.16 17.25 -44.00
CA MET A 1 -0.64 16.65 -42.76
C MET A 1 -0.53 17.75 -41.71
N PRO A 2 -1.29 17.70 -40.61
CA PRO A 2 -1.14 18.67 -39.54
C PRO A 2 0.26 18.53 -38.93
N LYS A 3 1.02 19.64 -38.88
CA LYS A 3 2.34 19.67 -38.25
C LYS A 3 2.13 19.79 -36.75
N PHE A 4 2.47 18.74 -36.01
CA PHE A 4 2.42 18.77 -34.54
C PHE A 4 3.50 19.75 -34.04
N ASN A 5 3.09 20.75 -33.26
CA ASN A 5 3.99 21.73 -32.69
C ASN A 5 3.99 21.56 -31.16
N PHE A 6 5.16 21.39 -30.54
CA PHE A 6 5.25 21.20 -29.09
C PHE A 6 4.62 22.35 -28.30
N TYR A 7 4.63 23.56 -28.88
CA TYR A 7 4.03 24.74 -28.28
C TYR A 7 2.50 24.64 -28.15
N SER A 8 1.81 23.97 -29.09
CA SER A 8 0.36 23.81 -29.01
C SER A 8 -0.05 22.77 -27.97
N ALA A 9 0.77 21.72 -27.77
CA ALA A 9 0.50 20.71 -26.74
C ALA A 9 0.63 21.29 -25.32
N TRP A 10 1.58 22.21 -25.12
CA TRP A 10 1.81 22.83 -23.81
C TRP A 10 0.79 23.92 -23.44
N MET A 11 0.08 24.48 -24.43
CA MET A 11 -0.97 25.48 -24.21
C MET A 11 -2.38 24.88 -24.23
N ASP A 12 -2.52 23.56 -24.41
CA ASP A 12 -3.80 22.89 -24.43
C ASP A 12 -4.36 22.73 -23.00
N PRO A 13 -5.52 23.33 -22.66
CA PRO A 13 -6.16 23.15 -21.35
C PRO A 13 -6.45 21.69 -21.02
N VAL A 14 -6.72 20.86 -22.03
CA VAL A 14 -7.00 19.42 -21.86
C VAL A 14 -5.77 18.70 -21.31
N PHE A 15 -4.57 19.10 -21.71
CA PHE A 15 -3.32 18.56 -21.16
C PHE A 15 -3.21 18.81 -19.65
N TYR A 16 -3.53 20.02 -19.19
CA TYR A 16 -3.49 20.35 -17.77
C TYR A 16 -4.56 19.62 -16.96
N LEU A 17 -5.73 19.37 -17.56
CA LEU A 17 -6.79 18.59 -16.92
C LEU A 17 -6.32 17.14 -16.67
N TRP A 18 -5.70 16.52 -17.68
CA TRP A 18 -5.09 15.20 -17.52
C TRP A 18 -3.90 15.20 -16.55
N ALA A 19 -3.06 16.23 -16.58
CA ALA A 19 -1.95 16.37 -15.64
C ALA A 19 -2.47 16.49 -14.19
N ALA A 20 -3.52 17.27 -13.96
CA ALA A 20 -4.17 17.40 -12.65
C ALA A 20 -4.78 16.08 -12.18
N ALA A 21 -5.47 15.35 -13.08
CA ALA A 21 -6.00 14.02 -12.78
C ALA A 21 -4.87 13.04 -12.41
N GLY A 22 -3.77 13.04 -13.17
CA GLY A 22 -2.59 12.22 -12.87
C GLY A 22 -1.94 12.58 -11.54
N ALA A 23 -1.83 13.88 -11.22
CA ALA A 23 -1.32 14.34 -9.94
C ALA A 23 -2.21 13.91 -8.76
N ALA A 24 -3.54 14.03 -8.90
CA ALA A 24 -4.49 13.57 -7.89
C ALA A 24 -4.41 12.05 -7.68
N ALA A 25 -4.24 11.27 -8.75
CA ALA A 25 -4.04 9.82 -8.67
C ALA A 25 -2.74 9.46 -7.92
N LEU A 26 -1.64 10.15 -8.21
CA LEU A 26 -0.37 9.98 -7.48
C LEU A 26 -0.50 10.35 -6.00
N PHE A 27 -1.17 11.47 -5.70
CA PHE A 27 -1.39 11.87 -4.31
C PHE A 27 -2.22 10.84 -3.54
N THR A 28 -3.28 10.32 -4.18
CA THR A 28 -4.13 9.26 -3.62
C THR A 28 -3.34 7.97 -3.40
N LEU A 29 -2.45 7.61 -4.32
CA LEU A 29 -1.56 6.44 -4.18
C LEU A 29 -0.59 6.60 -3.00
N VAL A 30 0.06 7.76 -2.87
CA VAL A 30 0.96 8.02 -1.74
C VAL A 30 0.20 8.00 -0.43
N TYR A 31 -0.98 8.60 -0.39
CA TYR A 31 -1.87 8.58 0.78
C TYR A 31 -2.29 7.15 1.14
N SER A 32 -2.66 6.32 0.17
CA SER A 32 -3.07 4.93 0.43
C SER A 32 -1.93 4.07 0.95
N ILE A 33 -0.70 4.24 0.42
CA ILE A 33 0.49 3.56 0.92
C ILE A 33 0.76 3.97 2.37
N ARG A 34 0.74 5.28 2.67
CA ARG A 34 0.95 5.77 4.03
C ARG A 34 -0.11 5.20 4.98
N ARG A 35 -1.38 5.26 4.59
CA ARG A 35 -2.48 4.73 5.38
C ARG A 35 -2.38 3.22 5.60
N TYR A 36 -1.95 2.48 4.57
CA TYR A 36 -1.72 1.04 4.66
C TYR A 36 -0.59 0.71 5.64
N LEU A 37 0.52 1.47 5.61
CA LEU A 37 1.62 1.31 6.56
C LEU A 37 1.21 1.69 7.99
N GLU A 38 0.41 2.73 8.17
CA GLU A 38 -0.17 3.09 9.47
C GLU A 38 -1.02 1.96 10.04
N ILE A 39 -1.87 1.34 9.21
CA ILE A 39 -2.69 0.20 9.64
C ILE A 39 -1.81 -1.01 9.95
N LYS A 40 -0.82 -1.34 9.10
CA LYS A 40 0.05 -2.50 9.31
C LYS A 40 0.97 -2.36 10.52
N ASN A 41 1.45 -1.15 10.80
CA ASN A 41 2.27 -0.88 11.98
C ASN A 41 1.40 -0.74 13.25
N GLY A 42 0.17 -0.23 13.12
CA GLY A 42 -0.78 -0.09 14.22
C GLY A 42 -1.46 -1.39 14.63
N SER A 43 -1.78 -2.28 13.68
CA SER A 43 -2.46 -3.55 13.95
C SER A 43 -1.60 -4.57 14.69
N VAL A 44 -0.28 -4.34 14.79
CA VAL A 44 0.62 -5.15 15.63
C VAL A 44 0.49 -4.78 17.11
N PHE A 45 -0.05 -3.61 17.45
CA PHE A 45 -0.16 -3.13 18.83
C PHE A 45 -1.59 -3.21 19.42
N GLU A 46 -2.64 -3.46 18.64
CA GLU A 46 -4.03 -3.52 19.15
C GLU A 46 -4.55 -4.94 19.47
N GLU A 47 -3.84 -6.02 19.10
CA GLU A 47 -4.22 -7.41 19.46
C GLU A 47 -3.52 -7.95 20.72
N GLU A 48 -2.88 -7.07 21.50
CA GLU A 48 -2.25 -7.41 22.79
C GLU A 48 -2.48 -6.32 23.86
N THR A 49 -3.69 -5.77 23.92
CA THR A 49 -4.13 -5.00 25.10
C THR A 49 -5.30 -5.71 25.77
N ALA A 50 -5.01 -6.91 26.30
CA ALA A 50 -5.64 -7.36 27.52
C ALA A 50 -5.06 -6.50 28.68
N PRO A 51 -5.88 -6.05 29.65
CA PRO A 51 -5.44 -5.07 30.64
C PRO A 51 -4.54 -5.75 31.68
N GLU A 52 -3.23 -5.63 31.52
CA GLU A 52 -2.30 -5.92 32.61
C GLU A 52 -2.05 -4.63 33.42
N ALA A 53 -2.31 -4.75 34.71
CA ALA A 53 -2.17 -3.74 35.74
C ALA A 53 -0.74 -3.15 35.81
N PRO A 54 -0.54 -1.94 36.37
CA PRO A 54 0.72 -1.22 36.29
C PRO A 54 1.80 -1.94 37.11
N ALA A 55 2.85 -2.41 36.45
CA ALA A 55 4.05 -2.90 37.11
C ALA A 55 5.06 -1.74 37.30
N ASP A 56 5.37 -1.49 38.57
CA ASP A 56 6.31 -0.51 39.13
C ASP A 56 7.66 -0.39 38.39
N PRO A 57 8.23 0.83 38.28
CA PRO A 57 9.52 1.07 37.65
C PRO A 57 10.72 0.97 38.61
N ASP A 58 10.73 0.03 39.57
CA ASP A 58 11.67 0.13 40.71
C ASP A 58 12.28 -1.18 41.25
N LEU A 59 12.62 -2.15 40.39
CA LEU A 59 13.38 -3.34 40.80
C LEU A 59 14.54 -3.67 39.84
N LEU A 60 15.58 -2.81 39.84
CA LEU A 60 16.94 -3.21 39.44
C LEU A 60 17.79 -3.42 40.71
N PRO A 61 18.22 -4.65 41.05
CA PRO A 61 19.21 -4.84 42.11
C PRO A 61 20.61 -4.39 41.65
N PRO A 62 21.45 -3.89 42.58
CA PRO A 62 22.66 -3.13 42.27
C PRO A 62 23.81 -3.99 41.75
N VAL A 63 24.59 -3.40 40.84
CA VAL A 63 25.91 -3.87 40.39
C VAL A 63 26.82 -4.09 41.60
N ALA A 64 27.30 -5.32 41.78
CA ALA A 64 28.33 -5.66 42.74
C ALA A 64 29.46 -6.49 42.07
N GLU A 65 30.61 -5.81 41.97
CA GLU A 65 31.98 -6.30 42.13
C GLU A 65 32.60 -7.29 41.13
N GLN A 66 33.41 -6.69 40.26
CA GLN A 66 34.48 -7.25 39.45
C GLN A 66 35.74 -7.49 40.31
N PRO A 67 36.47 -8.61 40.13
CA PRO A 67 37.90 -8.69 40.45
C PRO A 67 38.77 -8.71 39.17
N GLU A 68 39.95 -8.09 39.30
CA GLU A 68 40.85 -7.59 38.26
C GLU A 68 41.65 -8.66 37.46
N LEU A 69 42.21 -8.18 36.34
CA LEU A 69 42.98 -8.84 35.27
C LEU A 69 44.21 -9.70 35.68
N PRO A 70 44.74 -10.50 34.75
CA PRO A 70 46.00 -10.07 34.10
C PRO A 70 45.94 -10.08 32.57
N GLU A 71 46.38 -8.97 31.97
CA GLU A 71 46.67 -8.78 30.54
C GLU A 71 47.78 -9.76 30.08
N PRO A 72 47.71 -10.27 28.85
CA PRO A 72 48.66 -9.72 27.88
C PRO A 72 48.16 -9.62 26.43
N ALA A 73 48.58 -8.53 25.80
CA ALA A 73 49.04 -8.39 24.42
C ALA A 73 48.14 -8.88 23.26
N ALA A 74 47.67 -7.90 22.46
CA ALA A 74 47.04 -8.06 21.16
C ALA A 74 47.87 -8.92 20.17
N PRO A 75 47.17 -9.64 19.25
CA PRO A 75 47.32 -9.26 17.85
C PRO A 75 46.00 -9.26 17.06
N GLU A 76 45.90 -8.27 16.18
CA GLU A 76 45.12 -8.16 14.93
C GLU A 76 43.58 -8.39 14.91
N PRO A 77 42.81 -7.41 14.40
CA PRO A 77 41.43 -7.66 14.01
C PRO A 77 41.41 -8.53 12.75
N SER A 78 41.04 -9.80 12.91
CA SER A 78 40.70 -10.70 11.81
C SER A 78 39.55 -10.12 10.98
N ARG A 79 39.95 -9.41 9.94
CA ARG A 79 39.18 -8.93 8.81
C ARG A 79 38.91 -10.11 7.86
N MET A 80 38.04 -11.04 8.26
CA MET A 80 37.42 -12.08 7.43
C MET A 80 36.12 -12.42 8.19
N GLU A 81 34.89 -12.24 7.70
CA GLU A 81 34.37 -12.30 6.34
C GLU A 81 33.31 -11.19 6.16
N ARG A 82 33.72 -10.09 5.51
CA ARG A 82 32.79 -9.20 4.83
C ARG A 82 32.91 -9.52 3.34
N GLN A 83 32.54 -10.74 2.96
CA GLN A 83 32.59 -11.22 1.58
C GLN A 83 31.32 -11.99 1.20
N MET A 84 30.18 -11.34 1.36
CA MET A 84 28.97 -11.42 0.53
C MET A 84 28.32 -10.05 0.81
N ASP A 85 28.05 -9.15 -0.14
CA ASP A 85 27.22 -9.43 -1.30
C ASP A 85 27.19 -8.22 -2.26
N ALA A 86 28.34 -7.84 -2.82
CA ALA A 86 28.41 -6.80 -3.87
C ALA A 86 27.96 -7.34 -5.26
N GLY A 87 27.54 -8.60 -5.33
CA GLY A 87 27.00 -9.28 -6.51
C GLY A 87 25.49 -9.54 -6.48
N ALA A 88 24.83 -9.63 -5.30
CA ALA A 88 23.38 -9.82 -5.24
C ALA A 88 22.56 -8.55 -5.52
N GLY A 89 23.17 -7.37 -5.56
CA GLY A 89 22.44 -6.13 -5.90
C GLY A 89 21.88 -6.17 -7.32
N ALA A 90 22.65 -6.68 -8.29
CA ALA A 90 22.22 -6.84 -9.68
C ALA A 90 21.17 -7.95 -9.81
N ASN A 91 21.39 -9.11 -9.19
CA ASN A 91 20.44 -10.23 -9.24
C ASN A 91 19.12 -9.93 -8.52
N ARG A 92 19.14 -9.21 -7.40
CA ARG A 92 17.92 -8.80 -6.68
C ARG A 92 17.16 -7.73 -7.46
N ALA A 93 17.86 -6.77 -8.08
CA ALA A 93 17.26 -5.78 -8.95
C ALA A 93 16.66 -6.41 -10.21
N GLU A 94 17.34 -7.35 -10.86
CA GLU A 94 16.81 -8.09 -12.01
C GLU A 94 15.61 -8.96 -11.64
N THR A 95 15.63 -9.60 -10.47
CA THR A 95 14.48 -10.39 -9.97
C THR A 95 13.29 -9.50 -9.66
N PHE A 96 13.52 -8.30 -9.10
CA PHE A 96 12.48 -7.30 -8.86
C PHE A 96 11.90 -6.76 -10.17
N VAL A 97 12.74 -6.43 -11.16
CA VAL A 97 12.30 -5.95 -12.48
C VAL A 97 11.51 -7.04 -13.21
N ARG A 98 11.95 -8.30 -13.16
CA ARG A 98 11.17 -9.44 -13.70
C ARG A 98 9.83 -9.59 -12.98
N GLY A 99 9.81 -9.47 -11.65
CA GLY A 99 8.58 -9.50 -10.87
C GLY A 99 7.61 -8.37 -11.23
N ILE A 100 8.12 -7.17 -11.53
CA ILE A 100 7.30 -6.05 -12.03
C ILE A 100 6.75 -6.36 -13.42
N TYR A 101 7.56 -6.87 -14.34
CA TYR A 101 7.11 -7.23 -15.69
C TYR A 101 6.06 -8.34 -15.68
N GLU A 102 6.27 -9.38 -14.88
CA GLU A 102 5.28 -10.44 -14.66
C GLU A 102 4.00 -9.86 -14.04
N GLY A 103 4.13 -8.98 -13.05
CA GLY A 103 3.01 -8.28 -12.42
C GLY A 103 2.21 -7.42 -13.40
N ILE A 104 2.87 -6.65 -14.27
CA ILE A 104 2.23 -5.79 -15.29
C ILE A 104 1.54 -6.64 -16.36
N SER A 105 2.17 -7.74 -16.80
CA SER A 105 1.57 -8.67 -17.78
C SER A 105 0.32 -9.37 -17.22
N GLY A 106 0.32 -9.70 -15.93
CA GLY A 106 -0.87 -10.20 -15.23
C GLY A 106 -1.95 -9.14 -15.02
N LEU A 107 -1.56 -7.86 -14.99
CA LEU A 107 -2.48 -6.73 -14.83
C LEU A 107 -3.34 -6.54 -16.08
N ASP A 108 -2.79 -6.69 -17.28
CA ASP A 108 -3.56 -6.63 -18.54
C ASP A 108 -4.59 -7.76 -18.64
N ALA A 109 -4.21 -8.98 -18.22
CA ALA A 109 -5.13 -10.11 -18.15
C ALA A 109 -6.27 -9.88 -17.14
N ARG A 110 -5.96 -9.25 -16.00
CA ARG A 110 -6.97 -8.85 -15.00
C ARG A 110 -7.85 -7.72 -15.52
N LEU A 111 -7.29 -6.75 -16.23
CA LEU A 111 -8.03 -5.65 -16.87
C LEU A 111 -8.99 -6.18 -17.92
N ARG A 112 -8.54 -7.08 -18.79
CA ARG A 112 -9.41 -7.80 -19.74
C ARG A 112 -10.45 -8.65 -19.04
N GLY A 113 -10.11 -9.27 -17.91
CA GLY A 113 -11.05 -9.99 -17.05
C GLY A 113 -12.15 -9.07 -16.55
N ILE A 114 -11.78 -7.92 -15.97
CA ILE A 114 -12.72 -6.90 -15.48
C ILE A 114 -13.54 -6.32 -16.63
N GLU A 115 -12.93 -6.03 -17.78
CA GLU A 115 -13.63 -5.53 -18.96
C GLU A 115 -14.62 -6.56 -19.49
N SER A 116 -14.26 -7.85 -19.50
CA SER A 116 -15.17 -8.92 -19.92
C SER A 116 -16.33 -9.14 -18.94
N ILE A 117 -16.07 -8.96 -17.63
CA ILE A 117 -17.08 -9.03 -16.58
C ILE A 117 -17.99 -7.81 -16.67
N LEU A 118 -17.43 -6.62 -16.90
CA LEU A 118 -18.17 -5.36 -17.05
C LEU A 118 -18.99 -5.33 -18.34
N ALA A 119 -18.46 -5.86 -19.45
CA ALA A 119 -19.17 -5.96 -20.73
C ALA A 119 -20.28 -7.02 -20.70
N LYS A 120 -20.10 -8.12 -19.95
CA LYS A 120 -21.19 -9.09 -19.69
C LYS A 120 -22.20 -8.59 -18.67
N SER A 121 -21.74 -7.79 -17.72
CA SER A 121 -22.53 -7.06 -16.75
C SER A 121 -23.20 -5.88 -17.46
N ARG A 122 -24.21 -6.18 -18.30
CA ARG A 122 -25.23 -5.23 -18.73
C ARG A 122 -26.08 -4.78 -17.53
N LEU A 123 -25.45 -4.39 -16.43
CA LEU A 123 -26.10 -3.64 -15.38
C LEU A 123 -26.61 -2.36 -16.03
N LYS A 124 -27.90 -2.09 -15.84
CA LYS A 124 -28.51 -0.85 -16.28
C LYS A 124 -27.68 0.30 -15.69
N SER A 125 -26.88 0.95 -16.53
CA SER A 125 -26.02 2.09 -16.18
C SER A 125 -26.72 3.06 -15.24
N ASP A 126 -27.98 3.38 -15.53
CA ASP A 126 -28.81 4.31 -14.75
C ASP A 126 -29.10 3.83 -13.32
N PHE A 127 -29.23 2.52 -13.11
CA PHE A 127 -29.42 1.96 -11.77
C PHE A 127 -28.11 2.01 -10.98
N THR A 128 -26.99 1.60 -11.59
CA THR A 128 -25.68 1.59 -10.93
C THR A 128 -25.24 3.00 -10.55
N ILE A 129 -25.46 3.98 -11.42
CA ILE A 129 -25.13 5.39 -11.16
C ILE A 129 -25.96 5.93 -10.00
N LYS A 130 -27.30 5.78 -10.02
CA LYS A 130 -28.16 6.20 -8.89
C LYS A 130 -27.81 5.49 -7.59
N PHE A 131 -27.46 4.21 -7.66
CA PHE A 131 -27.09 3.43 -6.50
C PHE A 131 -25.75 3.90 -5.90
N LEU A 132 -24.78 4.27 -6.73
CA LEU A 132 -23.50 4.87 -6.31
C LEU A 132 -23.71 6.26 -5.70
N GLU A 133 -24.53 7.11 -6.32
CA GLU A 133 -24.90 8.42 -5.77
C GLU A 133 -25.55 8.28 -4.40
N ASP A 134 -26.51 7.37 -4.26
CA ASP A 134 -27.17 7.07 -2.99
C ASP A 134 -26.20 6.54 -1.93
N MET A 135 -25.25 5.65 -2.30
CA MET A 135 -24.22 5.18 -1.37
C MET A 135 -23.30 6.31 -0.92
N LEU A 136 -22.98 7.25 -1.81
CA LEU A 136 -22.13 8.39 -1.49
C LEU A 136 -22.83 9.30 -0.48
N VAL A 137 -24.13 9.54 -0.67
CA VAL A 137 -24.97 10.25 0.31
C VAL A 137 -25.05 9.52 1.66
N ASP A 138 -25.19 8.19 1.65
CA ASP A 138 -25.23 7.38 2.88
C ASP A 138 -23.88 7.34 3.62
N ILE A 139 -22.75 7.49 2.89
CA ILE A 139 -21.40 7.64 3.48
C ILE A 139 -21.27 9.01 4.12
N ASP A 140 -21.69 10.07 3.43
CA ASP A 140 -21.63 11.45 3.94
C ASP A 140 -22.56 11.64 5.15
N SER A 141 -23.68 10.93 5.20
CA SER A 141 -24.58 10.92 6.36
C SER A 141 -24.09 10.02 7.51
N LEU A 142 -22.99 9.27 7.33
CA LEU A 142 -22.47 8.29 8.28
C LEU A 142 -23.51 7.23 8.71
N ASP A 143 -24.49 6.95 7.87
CA ASP A 143 -25.57 5.98 8.12
C ASP A 143 -25.08 4.53 7.91
N LYS A 144 -24.19 4.07 8.80
CA LYS A 144 -23.65 2.69 8.85
C LYS A 144 -24.70 1.58 8.65
N PRO A 145 -25.90 1.61 9.25
CA PRO A 145 -26.90 0.56 9.03
C PRO A 145 -27.47 0.55 7.60
N LYS A 146 -27.65 1.71 6.97
CA LYS A 146 -28.12 1.79 5.57
C LYS A 146 -27.04 1.32 4.60
N LEU A 147 -25.80 1.73 4.85
CA LEU A 147 -24.64 1.31 4.06
C LEU A 147 -24.51 -0.22 4.06
N LYS A 148 -24.60 -0.82 5.25
CA LYS A 148 -24.52 -2.27 5.41
C LYS A 148 -25.65 -2.99 4.67
N GLY A 149 -26.89 -2.52 4.77
CA GLY A 149 -28.03 -3.10 4.07
C GLY A 149 -27.89 -3.04 2.54
N ARG A 150 -27.39 -1.91 2.01
CA ARG A 150 -27.14 -1.75 0.57
C ARG A 150 -25.98 -2.63 0.07
N ILE A 151 -24.92 -2.79 0.85
CA ILE A 151 -23.80 -3.70 0.53
C ILE A 151 -24.25 -5.16 0.57
N GLU A 152 -25.08 -5.56 1.54
CA GLU A 152 -25.65 -6.91 1.62
C GLU A 152 -26.59 -7.21 0.44
N TYR A 153 -27.36 -6.21 0.00
CA TYR A 153 -28.17 -6.30 -1.21
C TYR A 153 -27.32 -6.53 -2.47
N LEU A 154 -26.24 -5.75 -2.65
CA LEU A 154 -25.28 -5.97 -3.74
C LEU A 154 -24.65 -7.36 -3.71
N LEU A 155 -24.25 -7.82 -2.51
CA LEU A 155 -23.67 -9.15 -2.32
C LEU A 155 -24.66 -10.27 -2.68
N SER A 156 -25.95 -10.04 -2.48
CA SER A 156 -27.01 -10.99 -2.80
C SER A 156 -27.32 -11.00 -4.30
N ASP A 157 -27.26 -9.84 -4.96
CA ASP A 157 -27.46 -9.70 -6.40
C ASP A 157 -26.30 -10.28 -7.21
N LEU A 158 -25.06 -10.04 -6.79
CA LEU A 158 -23.84 -10.58 -7.43
C LEU A 158 -23.65 -12.09 -7.26
N LYS A 159 -24.33 -12.72 -6.29
CA LYS A 159 -24.28 -14.18 -6.06
C LYS A 159 -25.31 -14.97 -6.87
N LYS A 160 -26.27 -14.30 -7.52
CA LYS A 160 -27.26 -14.91 -8.41
C LYS A 160 -26.74 -14.97 -9.85
#